data_AF-A0A1K2FPX6-F1
#
_entry.id   AF-A0A1K2FPX6-F1
#
_cell.length_a   1.000
_cell.length_b   1.000
_cell.length_c   1.000
_cell.angle_alpha   90.00
_cell.angle_beta   90.00
_cell.angle_gamma   90.00
#
_symmetry.space_group_name_H-M   'P 1'
#
loop_
_entity.id
_entity.type
_entity.pdbx_description
1 polymer ?
#
loop_
_entity_poly.entity_id
_entity_poly.type
_entity_poly.pdbx_seq_one_letter_code
_entity_poly.pdbx_strand_id
1 'polypeptide(L)'
;MERLVTSLFSGRIVPEPQPREMFTVPKVKEGEAGHSAGLQRFAYGGTVYWAKSGARYGYANGIAATRDLRRTLVYSVGATDAKGDSMNAVTQRIVLAALARP
;
A
#
# COMPACT_ATOMS: atom_id res chain seq x y z
N MET A 1 -11.21 6.73 4.30
CA MET A 1 -10.19 6.02 3.49
C MET A 1 -10.33 4.50 3.55
N GLU A 2 -10.55 3.86 4.70
CA GLU A 2 -10.72 2.40 4.77
C GLU A 2 -11.84 1.84 3.89
N ARG A 3 -13.02 2.51 3.85
CA ARG A 3 -14.13 2.15 2.94
C ARG A 3 -13.72 2.13 1.46
N LEU A 4 -12.80 3.01 1.05
CA LEU A 4 -12.27 3.03 -0.32
C LEU A 4 -11.43 1.77 -0.56
N VAL A 5 -10.51 1.45 0.35
CA VAL A 5 -9.64 0.27 0.26
C VAL A 5 -10.45 -1.01 0.14
N THR A 6 -11.42 -1.21 1.04
CA THR A 6 -12.26 -2.42 1.02
C THR A 6 -13.08 -2.50 -0.26
N SER A 7 -13.68 -1.39 -0.70
CA SER A 7 -14.49 -1.38 -1.93
C SER A 7 -13.66 -1.59 -3.20
N LEU A 8 -12.44 -1.04 -3.27
CA LEU A 8 -11.51 -1.23 -4.38
C LEU A 8 -11.07 -2.70 -4.49
N PHE A 9 -10.63 -3.28 -3.37
CA PHE A 9 -10.12 -4.65 -3.34
C PHE A 9 -11.23 -5.68 -3.55
N SER A 10 -12.47 -5.37 -3.16
CA SER A 10 -13.64 -6.18 -3.49
C SER A 10 -14.14 -6.00 -4.92
N GLY A 11 -13.46 -5.21 -5.77
CA GLY A 11 -13.83 -5.03 -7.18
C GLY A 11 -15.10 -4.20 -7.41
N ARG A 12 -15.51 -3.37 -6.44
CA ARG A 12 -16.76 -2.59 -6.53
C ARG A 12 -16.61 -1.21 -7.19
N ILE A 13 -15.38 -0.79 -7.47
CA ILE A 13 -15.08 0.57 -7.95
C ILE A 13 -14.55 0.55 -9.38
N VAL A 14 -13.63 -0.36 -9.67
CA VAL A 14 -12.95 -0.43 -10.97
C VAL A 14 -13.60 -1.55 -11.79
N PRO A 15 -14.10 -1.27 -13.01
CA PRO A 15 -14.73 -2.28 -13.85
C PRO A 15 -13.72 -3.32 -14.36
N GLU A 16 -14.15 -4.54 -14.68
CA GLU A 16 -13.27 -5.55 -15.29
C GLU A 16 -12.84 -5.15 -16.72
N PRO A 17 -11.60 -5.50 -17.16
CA PRO A 17 -10.62 -6.35 -16.46
C PRO A 17 -9.61 -5.60 -15.57
N GLN A 18 -9.72 -4.29 -15.43
CA GLN A 18 -8.70 -3.44 -14.81
C GLN A 18 -8.32 -3.79 -13.35
N PRO A 19 -9.20 -4.35 -12.48
CA PRO A 19 -8.79 -4.81 -11.15
C PRO A 19 -7.65 -5.81 -11.20
N ARG A 20 -7.59 -6.67 -12.22
CA ARG A 20 -6.51 -7.66 -12.35
C ARG A 20 -5.15 -6.97 -12.50
N GLU A 21 -5.09 -5.90 -13.28
CA GLU A 21 -3.86 -5.12 -13.49
C GLU A 21 -3.39 -4.41 -12.23
N MET A 22 -4.32 -3.95 -11.38
CA MET A 22 -3.97 -3.33 -10.09
C MET A 22 -3.26 -4.29 -9.14
N PHE A 23 -3.50 -5.60 -9.28
CA PHE A 23 -2.89 -6.65 -8.46
C PHE A 23 -1.90 -7.53 -9.23
N THR A 24 -1.41 -7.05 -10.36
CA THR A 24 -0.40 -7.74 -11.19
C THR A 24 0.79 -6.81 -11.37
N VAL A 25 1.97 -7.24 -10.96
CA VAL A 25 3.21 -6.52 -11.27
C VAL A 25 3.68 -6.92 -12.67
N PRO A 26 4.13 -5.96 -13.50
CA PRO A 26 4.59 -6.28 -14.85
C PRO A 26 5.88 -7.08 -14.80
N LYS A 27 6.07 -7.97 -15.78
CA LYS A 27 7.36 -8.61 -16.01
C LYS A 27 8.28 -7.61 -16.69
N VAL A 28 9.42 -7.30 -16.07
CA VAL A 28 10.45 -6.44 -16.64
C VAL A 28 11.68 -7.27 -16.96
N LYS A 29 12.47 -6.85 -17.96
CA LYS A 29 13.68 -7.58 -18.38
C LYS A 29 14.75 -7.59 -17.28
N GLU A 30 14.77 -6.55 -16.46
CA GLU A 30 15.77 -6.28 -15.44
C GLU A 30 15.12 -6.38 -14.05
N GLY A 31 15.11 -7.59 -13.48
CA GLY A 31 14.64 -7.83 -12.11
C GLY A 31 13.12 -7.91 -11.94
N GLU A 32 12.66 -7.71 -10.70
CA GLU A 32 11.23 -7.75 -10.35
C GLU A 32 10.65 -6.33 -10.20
N ALA A 33 9.53 -6.07 -10.86
CA ALA A 33 8.80 -4.83 -10.66
C ALA A 33 8.10 -4.82 -9.28
N GLY A 34 8.33 -3.77 -8.50
CA GLY A 34 7.64 -3.56 -7.22
C GLY A 34 6.28 -2.87 -7.34
N HIS A 35 5.97 -2.26 -8.49
CA HIS A 35 4.77 -1.45 -8.69
C HIS A 35 3.86 -2.05 -9.76
N SER A 36 2.55 -2.01 -9.51
CA SER A 36 1.47 -2.35 -10.44
C SER A 36 0.68 -1.08 -10.83
N ALA A 37 -0.51 -1.23 -11.42
CA ALA A 37 -1.40 -0.11 -11.69
C ALA A 37 -1.91 0.54 -10.39
N GLY A 38 -1.21 1.56 -9.90
CA GLY A 38 -1.61 2.39 -8.76
C GLY A 38 -1.31 1.79 -7.37
N LEU A 39 -0.69 0.62 -7.30
CA LEU A 39 -0.31 -0.04 -6.05
C LEU A 39 1.14 -0.52 -6.11
N GLN A 40 1.73 -0.73 -4.93
CA GLN A 40 3.02 -1.37 -4.75
C GLN A 40 2.81 -2.75 -4.13
N ARG A 41 3.48 -3.77 -4.66
CA ARG A 41 3.56 -5.10 -4.05
C ARG A 41 4.62 -5.05 -2.95
N PHE A 42 4.22 -5.33 -1.72
CA PHE A 42 5.08 -5.29 -0.55
C PHE A 42 4.99 -6.63 0.20
N ALA A 43 6.07 -7.41 0.15
CA ALA A 43 6.18 -8.67 0.88
C ALA A 43 6.81 -8.43 2.25
N TYR A 44 6.11 -8.80 3.32
CA TYR A 44 6.59 -8.67 4.69
C TYR A 44 6.04 -9.79 5.56
N GLY A 45 6.91 -10.40 6.38
CA GLY A 45 6.52 -11.50 7.26
C GLY A 45 5.84 -12.66 6.52
N GLY A 46 6.26 -12.97 5.28
CA GLY A 46 5.66 -14.01 4.43
C GLY A 46 4.25 -13.71 3.92
N THR A 47 3.75 -12.49 4.11
CA THR A 47 2.46 -12.02 3.59
C THR A 47 2.70 -10.96 2.52
N VAL A 48 1.88 -10.99 1.46
CA VAL A 48 1.89 -9.95 0.43
C VAL A 48 0.82 -8.92 0.73
N TYR A 49 1.25 -7.66 0.81
CA TYR A 49 0.40 -6.50 0.91
C TYR A 49 0.45 -5.70 -0.39
N TRP A 50 -0.67 -5.11 -0.75
CA TRP A 50 -0.76 -4.13 -1.82
C TRP A 50 -0.94 -2.75 -1.20
N ALA A 51 0.04 -1.88 -1.43
CA ALA A 51 0.21 -0.66 -0.66
C ALA A 51 0.29 0.58 -1.54
N LYS A 52 0.01 1.74 -0.95
CA LYS A 52 0.31 3.04 -1.55
C LYS A 52 0.62 4.03 -0.44
N SER A 53 1.73 4.74 -0.60
CA SER A 53 2.09 5.90 0.24
C SER A 53 1.91 7.21 -0.52
N GLY A 54 1.79 8.30 0.23
CA GLY A 54 1.80 9.66 -0.31
C GLY A 54 2.15 10.68 0.77
N ALA A 55 3.00 11.64 0.44
CA ALA A 55 3.42 12.69 1.36
C ALA A 55 3.30 14.09 0.76
N ARG A 56 2.90 15.04 1.59
CA ARG A 56 2.90 16.49 1.37
C ARG A 56 3.29 17.16 2.67
N TYR A 57 3.79 18.39 2.63
CA TYR A 57 4.10 19.10 3.87
C TYR A 57 2.84 19.18 4.75
N GLY A 58 2.97 18.78 6.01
CA GLY A 58 1.88 18.61 6.97
C GLY A 58 1.26 17.21 7.00
N TYR A 59 1.55 16.31 6.04
CA TYR A 59 0.87 15.02 5.93
C TYR A 59 1.74 13.90 5.34
N ALA A 60 1.82 12.77 6.04
CA ALA A 60 2.24 11.50 5.47
C ALA A 60 1.11 10.46 5.60
N ASN A 61 0.70 9.92 4.46
CA ASN A 61 -0.44 9.01 4.33
C ASN A 61 0.01 7.67 3.76
N GLY A 62 -0.70 6.61 4.14
CA GLY A 62 -0.49 5.30 3.55
C GLY A 62 -1.70 4.39 3.68
N ILE A 63 -1.81 3.49 2.71
CA ILE A 63 -2.70 2.34 2.74
C ILE A 63 -1.91 1.06 2.48
N ALA A 64 -2.34 -0.05 3.07
CA ALA A 64 -1.91 -1.39 2.71
C ALA A 64 -3.04 -2.39 2.97
N ALA A 65 -3.19 -3.41 2.14
CA ALA A 65 -4.11 -4.50 2.42
C ALA A 65 -3.67 -5.82 1.77
N THR A 66 -4.07 -6.95 2.35
CA THR A 66 -3.99 -8.25 1.68
C THR A 66 -5.07 -8.37 0.62
N ARG A 67 -4.85 -9.20 -0.41
CA ARG A 67 -5.81 -9.35 -1.52
C ARG A 67 -7.20 -9.81 -1.06
N ASP A 68 -7.22 -10.63 -0.01
CA ASP A 68 -8.41 -11.19 0.65
C ASP A 68 -8.99 -10.29 1.76
N LEU A 69 -8.43 -9.09 1.96
CA LEU A 69 -8.83 -8.12 2.98
C LEU A 69 -8.78 -8.60 4.44
N ARG A 70 -8.12 -9.72 4.76
CA ARG A 70 -7.92 -10.18 6.15
C ARG A 70 -7.07 -9.24 6.99
N ARG A 71 -6.29 -8.37 6.33
CA ARG A 71 -5.53 -7.30 6.94
C ARG A 71 -5.68 -6.04 6.10
N THR A 72 -6.00 -4.94 6.78
CA THR A 72 -6.04 -3.58 6.24
C THR A 72 -5.24 -2.66 7.13
N LEU A 73 -4.56 -1.69 6.53
CA LEU A 73 -3.90 -0.59 7.21
C LEU A 73 -4.23 0.70 6.45
N VAL A 74 -4.64 1.71 7.20
CA VAL A 74 -4.80 3.07 6.72
C VAL A 74 -4.25 4.00 7.79
N TYR A 75 -3.38 4.93 7.42
CA TYR A 75 -2.90 5.96 8.34
C TYR A 75 -2.81 7.32 7.65
N SER A 76 -2.88 8.36 8.49
CA SER A 76 -2.57 9.74 8.17
C SER A 76 -1.88 10.33 9.39
N VAL A 77 -0.68 10.86 9.20
CA VAL A 77 0.09 11.49 10.28
C VAL A 77 0.53 12.88 9.88
N GLY A 78 0.57 13.79 10.86
CA GLY A 78 1.19 15.11 10.70
C GLY A 78 2.69 14.95 10.49
N ALA A 79 3.19 15.42 9.34
CA ALA A 79 4.59 15.21 8.95
C ALA A 79 5.12 16.39 8.13
N THR A 80 6.27 16.95 8.52
CA THR A 80 6.90 18.10 7.84
C THR A 80 8.07 17.70 6.94
N ASP A 81 8.44 16.42 6.94
CA ASP A 81 9.53 15.79 6.19
C ASP A 81 9.08 15.21 4.84
N ALA A 82 8.13 15.86 4.18
CA ALA A 82 7.59 15.38 2.92
C ALA A 82 8.69 15.25 1.84
N LYS A 83 8.72 14.09 1.17
CA LYS A 83 9.75 13.71 0.19
C LYS A 83 11.18 13.62 0.77
N GLY A 84 11.33 13.40 2.08
CA GLY A 84 12.62 13.02 2.64
C GLY A 84 13.15 11.71 2.06
N ASP A 85 14.47 11.50 2.15
CA ASP A 85 15.16 10.33 1.58
C ASP A 85 14.77 9.01 2.25
N SER A 86 14.18 9.08 3.44
CA SER A 86 13.74 7.93 4.21
C SER A 86 12.28 8.07 4.61
N MET A 87 11.67 6.94 4.96
CA MET A 87 10.33 6.94 5.48
C MET A 87 10.30 7.60 6.86
N ASN A 88 9.29 8.45 7.10
CA ASN A 88 9.08 9.07 8.41
C ASN A 88 9.06 8.00 9.53
N ALA A 89 9.81 8.24 10.61
CA ALA A 89 9.99 7.24 11.66
C ALA A 89 8.67 6.81 12.35
N VAL A 90 7.69 7.72 12.45
CA VAL A 90 6.37 7.41 13.03
C VAL A 90 5.59 6.49 12.09
N THR A 91 5.55 6.81 10.79
CA THR A 91 4.86 5.94 9.81
C THR A 91 5.51 4.57 9.74
N GLN A 92 6.84 4.48 9.86
CA GLN A 92 7.55 3.20 9.92
C GLN A 92 7.13 2.34 11.10
N ARG A 93 7.05 2.90 12.31
CA ARG A 93 6.60 2.15 13.48
C ARG A 93 5.15 1.67 13.33
N ILE A 94 4.27 2.52 12.79
CA ILE A 94 2.87 2.15 12.52
C ILE A 94 2.81 0.97 11.54
N VAL A 95 3.53 1.05 10.41
CA VAL A 95 3.55 0.00 9.39
C VAL A 95 4.09 -1.30 9.96
N LEU A 96 5.23 -1.27 10.65
CA LEU A 96 5.84 -2.48 11.21
C LEU A 96 4.97 -3.13 12.29
N ALA A 97 4.33 -2.35 13.16
CA ALA A 97 3.42 -2.87 14.18
C ALA A 97 2.15 -3.48 13.56
N ALA A 98 1.59 -2.86 12.53
CA ALA A 98 0.35 -3.32 11.90
C ALA A 98 0.54 -4.56 11.01
N LEU A 99 1.71 -4.70 10.38
CA LEU A 99 1.99 -5.77 9.42
C LEU A 99 2.77 -6.95 10.02
N ALA A 100 3.26 -6.84 11.25
CA ALA A 100 3.84 -7.97 11.96
C ALA A 100 2.80 -9.09 12.12
N ARG A 101 3.24 -10.36 12.05
CA ARG A 101 2.38 -11.46 12.48
C ARG A 101 2.19 -11.33 14.00
N PRO A 102 0.97 -11.57 14.52
CA PRO A 102 0.81 -11.80 15.94
C PRO A 102 1.59 -13.04 16.39
#